data_AF-A0A665V244-F1
#
_entry.id   AF-A0A665V244-F1
#
_cell.length_a   1.000
_cell.length_b   1.000
_cell.length_c   1.000
_cell.angle_alpha   90.00
_cell.angle_beta   90.00
_cell.angle_gamma   90.00
#
_symmetry.space_group_name_H-M   'P 1'
#
loop_
_entity.id
_entity.type
_entity.pdbx_description
1 polymer ?
#
loop_
_entity_poly.entity_id
_entity_poly.type
_entity_poly.pdbx_seq_one_letter_code
_entity_poly.pdbx_strand_id
1 'polypeptide(L)'
;LLIRPQKSASPTSFRLTEKFILLLVFSAFITLCFGAIFFLPDSSKLLSGVFFHSSAVETNTRTGPDGGDSGITAPPGPPGTNPWTPRPETDGPKSESSSKLILLFNSFRLSPPLPPCQMMKHAWDSYRRFAWGSNELRPVSKQGHSSNLFGSIKGATIVDALDTLYIMEMFEEFDVATEWVEKNLDFNVNAEVSVFEVNIRFVGGLLSAYYLSGKEVFRRKAVELGEKLLPAFKTPTGIPWALLNLKSGIGRNWPWASGGSSILAEYGTLHLEFMHLSKLSGNPEFAQKVMNIRKVLNRLDKPQGLYPNYLNPNSGQWGQHHVSVGGLGDSFYEYLLKAWLMSDKTDEEGKKMYYDALQAIETNLMRKSSNGLTYIAEWKGGLLEHKMGHLTCFAGGMIALGADGAPSDKTGHQMEQAAEIARTCHESYARTALKLGPEAFRFDGGVEAIATRQNEKYFILRPEVIETYMYMWRFTHDPKYREWGWEAVQALEQHCKVEGGYSGIRDVYASTPNHDDVQQSFYLAETLKYLYLLFSDDDHLPFDHWVFNTEAHPLPVIRKDKTDRPNEVE
;
A
#
# COMPACT_ATOMS: atom_id res chain seq x y z
N LEU A 1 -35.09 69.02 13.74
CA LEU A 1 -34.75 69.94 12.63
C LEU A 1 -33.32 70.47 12.82
N LEU A 2 -32.50 70.37 11.77
CA LEU A 2 -31.28 71.19 11.44
C LEU A 2 -30.01 70.99 12.31
N ILE A 3 -29.04 70.14 11.91
CA ILE A 3 -27.86 70.34 11.00
C ILE A 3 -26.64 71.04 11.67
N ARG A 4 -25.51 70.32 11.85
CA ARG A 4 -24.23 70.46 11.09
C ARG A 4 -23.19 69.36 11.44
N PRO A 5 -22.43 68.81 10.46
CA PRO A 5 -21.40 67.79 10.66
C PRO A 5 -19.96 68.35 10.67
N GLN A 6 -19.02 67.62 11.30
CA GLN A 6 -17.58 67.93 11.31
C GLN A 6 -16.82 67.00 10.33
N LYS A 7 -15.83 67.58 9.64
CA LYS A 7 -15.09 67.03 8.48
C LYS A 7 -14.09 65.92 8.82
N SER A 8 -13.86 65.09 7.80
CA SER A 8 -12.88 63.99 7.68
C SER A 8 -11.41 64.45 7.64
N ALA A 9 -10.52 63.57 8.12
CA ALA A 9 -9.08 63.63 7.88
C ALA A 9 -8.67 62.42 7.00
N SER A 10 -7.92 62.68 5.93
CA SER A 10 -7.41 61.71 4.95
C SER A 10 -6.06 61.13 5.35
N PRO A 11 -5.66 59.92 4.90
CA PRO A 11 -4.37 59.32 5.21
C PRO A 11 -3.23 59.88 4.36
N THR A 12 -2.08 60.05 4.99
CA THR A 12 -0.82 60.60 4.46
C THR A 12 -0.30 59.86 3.22
N SER A 13 -0.22 60.58 2.10
CA SER A 13 0.48 60.17 0.88
C SER A 13 1.98 60.44 1.00
N PHE A 14 2.82 59.40 0.83
CA PHE A 14 4.29 59.54 0.75
C PHE A 14 4.72 60.44 -0.41
N ARG A 15 5.74 61.29 -0.18
CA ARG A 15 6.27 62.22 -1.17
C ARG A 15 7.04 61.46 -2.26
N LEU A 16 7.10 62.02 -3.48
CA LEU A 16 7.67 61.38 -4.68
C LEU A 16 9.10 60.85 -4.47
N THR A 17 9.89 61.56 -3.65
CA THR A 17 11.27 61.21 -3.31
C THR A 17 11.38 59.94 -2.47
N GLU A 18 10.42 59.69 -1.57
CA GLU A 18 10.38 58.49 -0.71
C GLU A 18 9.99 57.26 -1.53
N LYS A 19 9.11 57.42 -2.52
CA LYS A 19 8.74 56.36 -3.46
C LYS A 19 9.92 55.93 -4.32
N PHE A 20 10.75 56.88 -4.76
CA PHE A 20 11.97 56.59 -5.54
C PHE A 20 13.03 55.86 -4.73
N ILE A 21 13.22 56.23 -3.46
CA ILE A 21 14.14 55.53 -2.55
C ILE A 21 13.67 54.10 -2.29
N LEU A 22 12.37 53.88 -2.04
CA LEU A 22 11.80 52.55 -1.89
C LEU A 22 11.98 51.68 -3.14
N LEU A 23 11.82 52.25 -4.33
CA LEU A 23 12.01 51.55 -5.61
C LEU A 23 13.48 51.19 -5.84
N LEU A 24 14.42 52.07 -5.49
CA LEU A 24 15.85 51.80 -5.55
C LEU A 24 16.27 50.70 -4.56
N VAL A 25 15.74 50.72 -3.34
CA VAL A 25 16.01 49.68 -2.33
C VAL A 25 15.43 48.33 -2.77
N PHE A 26 14.21 48.29 -3.30
CA PHE A 26 13.62 47.05 -3.84
C PHE A 26 14.37 46.53 -5.06
N SER A 27 14.78 47.41 -5.97
CA SER A 27 15.56 47.03 -7.15
C SER A 27 16.94 46.48 -6.76
N ALA A 28 17.63 47.12 -5.80
CA ALA A 28 18.88 46.62 -5.26
C ALA A 28 18.71 45.26 -4.56
N PHE A 29 17.63 45.07 -3.80
CA PHE A 29 17.33 43.81 -3.13
C PHE A 29 17.03 42.67 -4.12
N ILE A 30 16.22 42.93 -5.16
CA ILE A 30 15.94 41.96 -6.23
C ILE A 30 17.23 41.59 -6.97
N THR A 31 18.08 42.57 -7.28
CA THR A 31 19.35 42.33 -7.98
C THR A 31 20.33 41.52 -7.11
N LEU A 32 20.36 41.78 -5.80
CA LEU A 32 21.16 41.01 -4.84
C LEU A 32 20.63 39.57 -4.69
N CYS A 33 19.31 39.39 -4.63
CA CYS A 33 18.66 38.08 -4.52
C CYS A 33 18.81 37.25 -5.80
N PHE A 34 18.75 37.86 -7.00
CA PHE A 34 18.98 37.16 -8.26
C PHE A 34 20.46 36.90 -8.55
N GLY A 35 21.37 37.79 -8.15
CA GLY A 35 22.81 37.58 -8.25
C GLY A 35 23.30 36.38 -7.43
N ALA A 36 22.67 36.11 -6.29
CA ALA A 36 22.96 34.95 -5.44
C ALA A 36 22.54 33.61 -6.05
N ILE A 37 21.62 33.60 -7.04
CA ILE A 37 21.17 32.37 -7.71
C ILE A 37 22.17 31.90 -8.78
N PHE A 38 22.98 32.80 -9.35
CA PHE A 38 23.94 32.48 -10.42
C PHE A 38 25.38 32.22 -9.96
N PHE A 39 25.71 32.48 -8.69
CA PHE A 39 27.07 32.35 -8.15
C PHE A 39 27.23 31.34 -6.98
N LEU A 40 26.26 30.46 -6.77
CA LEU A 40 26.38 29.35 -5.81
C LEU A 40 26.74 28.04 -6.54
N PRO A 41 27.84 27.36 -6.16
CA PRO A 41 28.09 25.98 -6.59
C PRO A 41 27.08 25.04 -5.90
N ASP A 42 26.39 24.24 -6.71
CA ASP A 42 25.53 23.09 -6.36
C ASP A 42 24.68 23.20 -5.07
N SER A 43 23.41 23.56 -5.23
CA SER A 43 22.37 23.56 -4.19
C SER A 43 21.85 22.15 -3.81
N SER A 44 22.49 21.08 -4.27
CA SER A 44 22.17 19.68 -3.93
C SER A 44 22.47 19.29 -2.47
N LYS A 45 23.13 20.16 -1.69
CA LYS A 45 23.50 19.92 -0.28
C LYS A 45 22.53 20.47 0.76
N LEU A 46 21.53 21.29 0.40
CA LEU A 46 20.60 21.87 1.38
C LEU A 46 19.35 20.98 1.65
N LEU A 47 18.97 20.14 0.68
CA LEU A 47 17.87 19.17 0.84
C LEU A 47 18.33 17.80 1.35
N SER A 48 19.64 17.53 1.40
CA SER A 48 20.24 16.30 1.92
C SER A 48 20.67 16.39 3.39
N GLY A 49 20.65 17.58 4.01
CA GLY A 49 21.11 17.79 5.39
C GLY A 49 20.13 17.43 6.51
N VAL A 50 18.87 17.10 6.20
CA VAL A 50 17.86 16.66 7.20
C VAL A 50 17.80 15.13 7.33
N PHE A 51 18.44 14.40 6.42
CA PHE A 51 18.51 12.95 6.43
C PHE A 51 19.97 12.50 6.20
N PHE A 52 20.61 12.08 7.30
CA PHE A 52 21.86 11.31 7.37
C PHE A 52 23.21 12.08 7.39
N HIS A 53 23.98 11.82 8.46
CA HIS A 53 25.42 12.07 8.56
C HIS A 53 26.13 10.71 8.50
N SER A 54 27.08 10.54 7.58
CA SER A 54 28.04 9.42 7.62
C SER A 54 29.45 9.98 7.44
N SER A 55 30.30 9.73 8.41
CA SER A 55 31.72 10.04 8.39
C SER A 55 32.44 9.07 7.45
N ALA A 56 33.18 9.59 6.48
CA ALA A 56 34.06 8.80 5.62
C ALA A 56 35.44 8.64 6.27
N VAL A 57 35.93 7.39 6.32
CA VAL A 57 37.32 7.04 6.61
C VAL A 57 38.06 6.91 5.27
N GLU A 58 39.15 7.66 5.12
CA GLU A 58 40.09 7.58 3.99
C GLU A 58 40.91 6.28 4.04
N THR A 59 41.05 5.62 2.89
CA THR A 59 42.22 4.79 2.60
C THR A 59 42.73 5.07 1.19
N ASN A 60 43.95 5.61 1.15
CA ASN A 60 44.83 5.74 0.00
C ASN A 60 45.25 4.37 -0.55
N THR A 61 45.33 4.23 -1.88
CA THR A 61 46.52 3.66 -2.54
C THR A 61 46.59 4.06 -4.02
N ARG A 62 47.75 4.62 -4.40
CA ARG A 62 48.25 4.83 -5.77
C ARG A 62 48.77 3.50 -6.35
N THR A 63 48.67 3.32 -7.67
CA THR A 63 49.78 3.22 -8.67
C THR A 63 49.25 2.74 -10.03
N GLY A 64 49.57 3.42 -11.14
CA GLY A 64 49.37 2.95 -12.54
C GLY A 64 50.61 2.23 -13.09
N PRO A 65 50.94 2.27 -14.40
CA PRO A 65 50.11 2.27 -15.62
C PRO A 65 50.63 1.28 -16.72
N ASP A 66 50.00 1.37 -17.92
CA ASP A 66 50.49 1.02 -19.28
C ASP A 66 50.32 -0.40 -19.89
N GLY A 67 49.80 -0.41 -21.14
CA GLY A 67 50.42 -1.16 -22.25
C GLY A 67 49.55 -2.07 -23.15
N GLY A 68 49.10 -1.55 -24.30
CA GLY A 68 49.39 -2.09 -25.66
C GLY A 68 48.79 -3.42 -26.19
N ASP A 69 47.80 -3.27 -27.08
CA ASP A 69 47.72 -3.72 -28.51
C ASP A 69 47.75 -5.19 -28.99
N SER A 70 47.07 -5.38 -30.13
CA SER A 70 47.14 -6.42 -31.18
C SER A 70 46.25 -7.69 -31.11
N GLY A 71 45.48 -7.88 -32.19
CA GLY A 71 44.65 -9.06 -32.49
C GLY A 71 45.35 -10.15 -33.32
N ILE A 72 44.59 -11.18 -33.73
CA ILE A 72 44.77 -12.14 -34.87
C ILE A 72 43.75 -13.30 -34.68
N THR A 73 42.62 -13.28 -35.41
CA THR A 73 42.20 -14.17 -36.54
C THR A 73 41.98 -15.67 -36.25
N ALA A 74 40.76 -16.13 -36.58
CA ALA A 74 40.35 -17.54 -36.72
C ALA A 74 40.21 -17.93 -38.22
N PRO A 75 40.30 -19.23 -38.59
CA PRO A 75 39.92 -19.72 -39.92
C PRO A 75 38.75 -20.74 -39.90
N PRO A 76 38.18 -21.09 -41.08
CA PRO A 76 36.74 -21.28 -41.28
C PRO A 76 36.28 -22.73 -41.54
N GLY A 77 34.95 -22.96 -41.43
CA GLY A 77 34.27 -24.18 -41.88
C GLY A 77 33.59 -24.03 -43.27
N PRO A 78 33.36 -25.12 -44.03
CA PRO A 78 32.78 -25.08 -45.37
C PRO A 78 31.24 -25.33 -45.42
N PRO A 79 30.57 -25.12 -46.58
CA PRO A 79 29.17 -24.70 -46.65
C PRO A 79 28.19 -25.66 -47.39
N GLY A 80 26.89 -25.34 -47.28
CA GLY A 80 25.79 -25.74 -48.19
C GLY A 80 24.97 -26.96 -47.74
N THR A 81 23.67 -27.12 -47.97
CA THR A 81 22.59 -26.41 -48.70
C THR A 81 21.27 -27.16 -48.38
N ASN A 82 20.14 -26.45 -48.23
CA ASN A 82 18.77 -27.01 -48.27
C ASN A 82 18.24 -26.94 -49.72
N PRO A 83 17.35 -27.83 -50.21
CA PRO A 83 15.89 -27.60 -50.03
C PRO A 83 14.93 -28.83 -50.02
N TRP A 84 13.89 -28.73 -49.18
CA TRP A 84 12.48 -29.14 -49.32
C TRP A 84 12.03 -30.37 -50.15
N THR A 85 11.33 -31.30 -49.49
CA THR A 85 9.98 -31.83 -49.84
C THR A 85 9.35 -32.60 -48.65
N PRO A 86 8.00 -32.75 -48.54
CA PRO A 86 7.31 -32.89 -47.24
C PRO A 86 6.68 -34.28 -46.91
N ARG A 87 6.38 -34.45 -45.58
CA ARG A 87 5.50 -35.42 -44.85
C ARG A 87 6.11 -36.77 -44.40
N PRO A 88 5.57 -37.48 -43.37
CA PRO A 88 4.43 -37.19 -42.46
C PRO A 88 4.78 -37.28 -40.95
N GLU A 89 3.77 -36.97 -40.12
CA GLU A 89 3.71 -37.00 -38.64
C GLU A 89 4.36 -38.22 -37.98
N THR A 90 5.15 -37.97 -36.92
CA THR A 90 5.40 -38.93 -35.84
C THR A 90 5.44 -38.20 -34.51
N ASP A 91 4.61 -38.67 -33.57
CA ASP A 91 4.52 -38.20 -32.19
C ASP A 91 5.87 -38.35 -31.46
N GLY A 92 6.35 -37.24 -30.88
CA GLY A 92 7.50 -37.18 -29.97
C GLY A 92 7.08 -36.64 -28.60
N PRO A 93 7.79 -37.01 -27.52
CA PRO A 93 7.23 -37.09 -26.18
C PRO A 93 7.04 -35.71 -25.53
N LYS A 94 5.90 -35.56 -24.84
CA LYS A 94 5.58 -34.43 -23.98
C LYS A 94 6.62 -34.30 -22.86
N SER A 95 7.01 -33.07 -22.57
CA SER A 95 7.93 -32.68 -21.50
C SER A 95 7.41 -33.10 -20.12
N GLU A 96 7.94 -34.20 -19.60
CA GLU A 96 7.61 -34.76 -18.28
C GLU A 96 8.30 -34.03 -17.10
N SER A 97 8.76 -32.79 -17.32
CA SER A 97 9.50 -32.02 -16.31
C SER A 97 8.62 -31.14 -15.43
N SER A 98 7.48 -30.65 -15.95
CA SER A 98 6.60 -29.73 -15.20
C SER A 98 5.60 -30.46 -14.30
N SER A 99 5.21 -31.69 -14.68
CA SER A 99 4.22 -32.50 -13.95
C SER A 99 4.78 -33.10 -12.65
N LYS A 100 6.11 -33.24 -12.52
CA LYS A 100 6.74 -33.76 -11.29
C LYS A 100 6.76 -32.75 -10.14
N LEU A 101 6.78 -31.45 -10.43
CA LEU A 101 6.75 -30.42 -9.38
C LEU A 101 5.37 -30.36 -8.70
N ILE A 102 4.29 -30.54 -9.47
CA ILE A 102 2.91 -30.47 -8.99
C ILE A 102 2.55 -31.69 -8.11
N LEU A 103 3.09 -32.87 -8.43
CA LEU A 103 2.81 -34.10 -7.66
C LEU A 103 3.51 -34.17 -6.30
N LEU A 104 4.57 -33.37 -6.07
CA LEU A 104 5.28 -33.34 -4.79
C LEU A 104 4.48 -32.64 -3.68
N PHE A 105 3.47 -31.84 -4.01
CA PHE A 105 2.68 -31.10 -3.02
C PHE A 105 1.45 -31.86 -2.49
N ASN A 106 0.97 -32.88 -3.19
CA ASN A 106 -0.33 -33.51 -2.89
C ASN A 106 -0.25 -34.81 -2.05
N SER A 107 0.89 -35.15 -1.45
CA SER A 107 0.96 -36.32 -0.58
C SER A 107 1.83 -36.05 0.64
N PHE A 108 1.34 -36.53 1.80
CA PHE A 108 1.92 -36.56 3.15
C PHE A 108 1.41 -35.49 4.13
N ARG A 109 0.56 -35.93 5.07
CA ARG A 109 0.14 -35.24 6.30
C ARG A 109 1.28 -35.10 7.34
N LEU A 110 2.52 -34.94 6.86
CA LEU A 110 3.75 -34.63 7.59
C LEU A 110 4.64 -33.83 6.61
N SER A 111 4.11 -32.76 6.03
CA SER A 111 4.85 -31.92 5.08
C SER A 111 5.94 -31.10 5.79
N PRO A 112 7.13 -30.92 5.20
CA PRO A 112 8.03 -29.85 5.63
C PRO A 112 7.27 -28.50 5.58
N PRO A 113 7.61 -27.52 6.44
CA PRO A 113 6.90 -26.24 6.47
C PRO A 113 6.94 -25.59 5.08
N LEU A 114 5.79 -25.09 4.62
CA LEU A 114 5.68 -24.38 3.34
C LEU A 114 6.77 -23.29 3.27
N PRO A 115 7.39 -23.04 2.10
CA PRO A 115 8.47 -22.06 1.98
C PRO A 115 8.16 -20.69 2.62
N PRO A 116 6.93 -20.12 2.51
CA PRO A 116 6.56 -18.90 3.25
C PRO A 116 6.67 -19.00 4.78
N CYS A 117 6.42 -20.16 5.40
CA CYS A 117 6.59 -20.36 6.84
C CYS A 117 8.07 -20.27 7.25
N GLN A 118 8.99 -20.78 6.41
CA GLN A 118 10.42 -20.67 6.67
C GLN A 118 10.91 -19.22 6.54
N MET A 119 10.38 -18.49 5.55
CA MET A 119 10.63 -17.04 5.39
C MET A 119 10.10 -16.25 6.58
N MET A 120 8.89 -16.57 7.06
CA MET A 120 8.30 -15.98 8.26
C MET A 120 9.15 -16.22 9.50
N LYS A 121 9.62 -17.46 9.70
CA LYS A 121 10.52 -17.80 10.80
C LYS A 121 11.81 -16.97 10.76
N HIS A 122 12.44 -16.85 9.59
CA HIS A 122 13.66 -16.05 9.42
C HIS A 122 13.42 -14.56 9.72
N ALA A 123 12.35 -13.99 9.18
CA ALA A 123 11.98 -12.58 9.39
C ALA A 123 11.65 -12.28 10.86
N TRP A 124 10.87 -13.15 11.50
CA TRP A 124 10.43 -13.02 12.89
C TRP A 124 11.56 -13.24 13.88
N ASP A 125 12.37 -14.29 13.72
CA ASP A 125 13.50 -14.56 14.62
C ASP A 125 14.53 -13.42 14.57
N SER A 126 14.77 -12.87 13.38
CA SER A 126 15.64 -11.70 13.23
C SER A 126 15.05 -10.46 13.90
N TYR A 127 13.76 -10.20 13.74
CA TYR A 127 13.07 -9.12 14.45
C TYR A 127 13.18 -9.30 15.97
N ARG A 128 12.88 -10.49 16.49
CA ARG A 128 13.01 -10.81 17.93
C ARG A 128 14.43 -10.61 18.44
N ARG A 129 15.44 -10.93 17.63
CA ARG A 129 16.84 -10.82 18.03
C ARG A 129 17.34 -9.38 18.08
N PHE A 130 16.94 -8.55 17.11
CA PHE A 130 17.58 -7.25 16.88
C PHE A 130 16.67 -6.03 17.11
N ALA A 131 15.35 -6.23 17.19
CA ALA A 131 14.38 -5.15 17.20
C ALA A 131 13.16 -5.42 18.11
N TRP A 132 13.23 -6.35 19.06
CA TRP A 132 12.09 -6.72 19.92
C TRP A 132 11.49 -5.50 20.63
N GLY A 133 10.22 -5.22 20.36
CA GLY A 133 9.48 -4.08 20.88
C GLY A 133 9.69 -2.76 20.12
N SER A 134 10.60 -2.69 19.15
CA SER A 134 10.62 -1.62 18.15
C SER A 134 9.49 -1.82 17.13
N ASN A 135 9.15 -0.77 16.37
CA ASN A 135 8.09 -0.88 15.38
C ASN A 135 8.49 -1.77 14.21
N GLU A 136 9.72 -1.63 13.73
CA GLU A 136 10.25 -2.34 12.56
C GLU A 136 11.71 -2.74 12.78
N LEU A 137 12.27 -3.51 11.85
CA LEU A 137 13.65 -3.98 11.89
C LEU A 137 14.47 -3.31 10.77
N ARG A 138 15.71 -2.93 11.09
CA ARG A 138 16.77 -2.65 10.12
C ARG A 138 17.64 -3.90 9.98
N PRO A 139 17.40 -4.76 8.97
CA PRO A 139 17.95 -6.11 8.92
C PRO A 139 19.43 -6.16 8.49
N VAL A 140 19.94 -5.13 7.82
CA VAL A 140 21.38 -5.00 7.47
C VAL A 140 22.14 -4.45 8.66
N SER A 141 21.63 -3.38 9.28
CA SER A 141 22.25 -2.76 10.47
C SER A 141 21.98 -3.52 11.77
N LYS A 142 21.07 -4.51 11.76
CA LYS A 142 20.68 -5.33 12.92
C LYS A 142 20.23 -4.51 14.13
N GLN A 143 19.30 -3.56 13.91
CA GLN A 143 18.75 -2.70 14.96
C GLN A 143 17.28 -2.35 14.72
N GLY A 144 16.61 -1.78 15.72
CA GLY A 144 15.23 -1.31 15.58
C GLY A 144 15.08 -0.11 14.61
N HIS A 145 13.96 -0.07 13.91
CA HIS A 145 13.47 1.08 13.16
C HIS A 145 12.17 1.59 13.78
N SER A 146 12.02 2.92 13.81
CA SER A 146 10.81 3.60 14.26
C SER A 146 10.38 4.61 13.21
N SER A 147 9.36 4.26 12.43
CA SER A 147 8.68 5.19 11.53
C SER A 147 7.94 6.28 12.32
N ASN A 148 7.94 7.51 11.80
CA ASN A 148 7.20 8.63 12.39
C ASN A 148 5.67 8.42 12.34
N LEU A 149 5.18 7.50 11.50
CA LEU A 149 3.76 7.20 11.34
C LEU A 149 3.13 6.68 12.64
N PHE A 150 3.90 5.99 13.48
CA PHE A 150 3.44 5.40 14.74
C PHE A 150 3.72 6.29 15.95
N GLY A 151 4.31 7.48 15.74
CA GLY A 151 4.76 8.36 16.81
C GLY A 151 5.63 7.62 17.81
N SER A 152 5.16 7.51 19.05
CA SER A 152 5.85 6.80 20.14
C SER A 152 5.18 5.47 20.53
N ILE A 153 4.17 5.00 19.77
CA ILE A 153 3.66 3.63 19.91
C ILE A 153 4.79 2.68 19.54
N LYS A 154 4.84 1.53 20.21
CA LYS A 154 5.84 0.49 20.04
C LYS A 154 5.20 -0.80 19.50
N GLY A 155 6.02 -1.65 18.90
CA GLY A 155 5.65 -3.02 18.54
C GLY A 155 4.74 -3.17 17.34
N ALA A 156 4.79 -2.28 16.34
CA ALA A 156 4.03 -2.44 15.09
C ALA A 156 4.21 -3.85 14.46
N THR A 157 5.45 -4.30 14.25
CA THR A 157 5.74 -5.66 13.72
C THR A 157 5.23 -6.77 14.64
N ILE A 158 5.19 -6.57 15.97
CA ILE A 158 4.63 -7.58 16.89
C ILE A 158 3.14 -7.72 16.64
N VAL A 159 2.41 -6.61 16.58
CA VAL A 159 0.95 -6.60 16.42
C VAL A 159 0.55 -7.07 15.02
N ASP A 160 1.23 -6.57 13.99
CA ASP A 160 0.95 -6.93 12.58
C ASP A 160 1.22 -8.41 12.28
N ALA A 161 2.16 -9.03 12.98
CA ALA A 161 2.48 -10.44 12.76
C ALA A 161 1.58 -11.42 13.53
N LEU A 162 0.77 -10.96 14.50
CA LEU A 162 0.03 -11.85 15.41
C LEU A 162 -0.83 -12.87 14.67
N ASP A 163 -1.63 -12.41 13.72
CA ASP A 163 -2.52 -13.29 12.97
C ASP A 163 -1.76 -14.16 11.95
N THR A 164 -0.70 -13.66 11.32
CA THR A 164 0.19 -14.47 10.46
C THR A 164 0.83 -15.61 11.26
N LEU A 165 1.38 -15.32 12.43
CA LEU A 165 1.96 -16.33 13.32
C LEU A 165 0.91 -17.37 13.70
N TYR A 166 -0.31 -16.93 14.02
CA TYR A 166 -1.41 -17.82 14.41
C TYR A 166 -1.81 -18.77 13.27
N ILE A 167 -2.01 -18.25 12.06
CA ILE A 167 -2.49 -19.06 10.93
C ILE A 167 -1.41 -19.99 10.36
N MET A 168 -0.14 -19.64 10.53
CA MET A 168 1.01 -20.50 10.22
C MET A 168 1.34 -21.50 11.34
N GLU A 169 0.48 -21.60 12.36
CA GLU A 169 0.63 -22.50 13.51
C GLU A 169 1.93 -22.26 14.33
N MET A 170 2.48 -21.05 14.27
CA MET A 170 3.65 -20.62 15.05
C MET A 170 3.23 -20.18 16.46
N PHE A 171 2.59 -21.10 17.20
CA PHE A 171 1.91 -20.78 18.46
C PHE A 171 2.87 -20.35 19.58
N GLU A 172 4.11 -20.87 19.61
CA GLU A 172 5.11 -20.44 20.59
C GLU A 172 5.49 -18.97 20.38
N GLU A 173 5.74 -18.57 19.13
CA GLU A 173 5.99 -17.18 18.75
C GLU A 173 4.80 -16.27 19.06
N PHE A 174 3.58 -16.74 18.76
CA PHE A 174 2.35 -16.04 19.04
C PHE A 174 2.13 -15.80 20.54
N ASP A 175 2.43 -16.79 21.40
CA ASP A 175 2.30 -16.66 22.85
C ASP A 175 3.29 -15.64 23.42
N VAL A 176 4.54 -15.63 22.93
CA VAL A 176 5.53 -14.61 23.31
C VAL A 176 5.12 -13.21 22.86
N ALA A 177 4.55 -13.08 21.65
CA ALA A 177 3.99 -11.81 21.16
C ALA A 177 2.79 -11.35 22.01
N THR A 178 1.91 -12.28 22.38
CA THR A 178 0.75 -12.04 23.27
C THR A 178 1.21 -11.47 24.62
N GLU A 179 2.21 -12.10 25.24
CA GLU A 179 2.77 -11.64 26.52
C GLU A 179 3.33 -10.22 26.42
N TRP A 180 4.01 -9.92 25.31
CA TRP A 180 4.52 -8.57 25.08
C TRP A 180 3.40 -7.54 24.95
N VAL A 181 2.33 -7.85 24.20
CA VAL A 181 1.15 -6.98 24.05
C VAL A 181 0.51 -6.71 25.40
N GLU A 182 0.35 -7.74 26.23
CA GLU A 182 -0.26 -7.58 27.56
C GLU A 182 0.55 -6.67 28.49
N LYS A 183 1.88 -6.82 28.47
CA LYS A 183 2.77 -6.14 29.42
C LYS A 183 3.30 -4.79 28.96
N ASN A 184 3.44 -4.56 27.65
CA ASN A 184 4.23 -3.45 27.12
C ASN A 184 3.47 -2.54 26.13
N LEU A 185 2.35 -3.00 25.54
CA LEU A 185 1.62 -2.17 24.57
C LEU A 185 0.81 -1.08 25.30
N ASP A 186 1.28 0.15 25.21
CA ASP A 186 0.68 1.34 25.83
C ASP A 186 0.34 2.41 24.77
N PHE A 187 -0.88 2.94 24.85
CA PHE A 187 -1.38 3.98 23.94
C PHE A 187 -1.42 5.36 24.60
N ASN A 188 -1.04 5.49 25.87
CA ASN A 188 -0.96 6.77 26.58
C ASN A 188 0.32 7.54 26.26
N VAL A 189 0.61 7.72 24.97
CA VAL A 189 1.84 8.33 24.47
C VAL A 189 1.62 9.75 23.98
N ASN A 190 2.57 10.65 24.29
CA ASN A 190 2.50 12.05 23.87
C ASN A 190 3.22 12.26 22.52
N ALA A 191 2.67 11.68 21.46
CA ALA A 191 3.17 11.81 20.10
C ALA A 191 2.01 11.80 19.10
N GLU A 192 2.21 12.45 17.96
CA GLU A 192 1.30 12.37 16.83
C GLU A 192 1.48 11.03 16.12
N VAL A 193 0.38 10.43 15.71
CA VAL A 193 0.33 9.21 14.91
C VAL A 193 -0.55 9.42 13.69
N SER A 194 -0.28 8.69 12.62
CA SER A 194 -1.21 8.57 11.49
C SER A 194 -2.42 7.74 11.93
N VAL A 195 -3.61 8.34 11.85
CA VAL A 195 -4.87 7.68 12.25
C VAL A 195 -5.13 6.48 11.36
N PHE A 196 -4.87 6.61 10.06
CA PHE A 196 -5.00 5.54 9.07
C PHE A 196 -4.07 4.36 9.37
N GLU A 197 -2.77 4.61 9.51
CA GLU A 197 -1.77 3.55 9.74
C GLU A 197 -2.00 2.83 11.07
N VAL A 198 -2.32 3.57 12.14
CA VAL A 198 -2.62 2.96 13.44
C VAL A 198 -3.93 2.17 13.41
N ASN A 199 -4.91 2.59 12.62
CA ASN A 199 -6.16 1.85 12.46
C ASN A 199 -5.93 0.52 11.74
N ILE A 200 -5.38 0.55 10.53
CA ILE A 200 -5.30 -0.66 9.68
C ILE A 200 -4.34 -1.69 10.27
N ARG A 201 -3.25 -1.25 10.92
CA ARG A 201 -2.21 -2.12 11.51
C ARG A 201 -2.55 -2.56 12.92
N PHE A 202 -2.60 -1.60 13.86
CA PHE A 202 -2.78 -1.95 15.27
C PHE A 202 -4.22 -2.37 15.59
N VAL A 203 -5.23 -1.60 15.18
CA VAL A 203 -6.62 -1.99 15.45
C VAL A 203 -6.97 -3.24 14.65
N GLY A 204 -6.64 -3.29 13.35
CA GLY A 204 -6.86 -4.46 12.49
C GLY A 204 -6.19 -5.73 13.01
N GLY A 205 -4.89 -5.66 13.34
CA GLY A 205 -4.12 -6.79 13.85
C GLY A 205 -4.61 -7.29 15.21
N LEU A 206 -4.94 -6.38 16.14
CA LEU A 206 -5.53 -6.76 17.43
C LEU A 206 -6.92 -7.39 17.27
N LEU A 207 -7.77 -6.84 16.40
CA LEU A 207 -9.09 -7.42 16.13
C LEU A 207 -8.97 -8.83 15.56
N SER A 208 -8.08 -9.04 14.58
CA SER A 208 -7.91 -10.35 13.95
C SER A 208 -7.29 -11.36 14.89
N ALA A 209 -6.28 -10.96 15.67
CA ALA A 209 -5.72 -11.79 16.74
C ALA A 209 -6.79 -12.21 17.76
N TYR A 210 -7.72 -11.32 18.13
CA TYR A 210 -8.85 -11.66 18.99
C TYR A 210 -9.78 -12.69 18.33
N TYR A 211 -10.22 -12.46 17.09
CA TYR A 211 -11.17 -13.38 16.44
C TYR A 211 -10.59 -14.76 16.18
N LEU A 212 -9.28 -14.86 15.89
CA LEU A 212 -8.62 -16.14 15.67
C LEU A 212 -8.35 -16.91 16.97
N SER A 213 -7.92 -16.21 18.03
CA SER A 213 -7.42 -16.86 19.26
C SER A 213 -8.40 -16.87 20.43
N GLY A 214 -9.41 -15.99 20.43
CA GLY A 214 -10.32 -15.77 21.56
C GLY A 214 -9.67 -15.09 22.77
N LYS A 215 -8.41 -14.64 22.69
CA LYS A 215 -7.72 -14.00 23.83
C LYS A 215 -8.21 -12.56 24.05
N GLU A 216 -8.88 -12.32 25.18
CA GLU A 216 -9.52 -11.05 25.54
C GLU A 216 -8.55 -9.83 25.61
N VAL A 217 -7.25 -10.05 25.83
CA VAL A 217 -6.26 -8.96 25.83
C VAL A 217 -6.30 -8.16 24.52
N PHE A 218 -6.47 -8.84 23.39
CA PHE A 218 -6.47 -8.19 22.09
C PHE A 218 -7.74 -7.36 21.86
N ARG A 219 -8.92 -7.89 22.24
CA ARG A 219 -10.17 -7.11 22.23
C ARG A 219 -10.08 -5.86 23.09
N ARG A 220 -9.59 -6.01 24.33
CA ARG A 220 -9.42 -4.88 25.26
C ARG A 220 -8.50 -3.81 24.68
N LYS A 221 -7.35 -4.21 24.12
CA LYS A 221 -6.38 -3.28 23.51
C LYS A 221 -6.92 -2.63 22.24
N ALA A 222 -7.65 -3.36 21.39
CA ALA A 222 -8.28 -2.80 20.21
C ALA A 222 -9.29 -1.71 20.56
N VAL A 223 -10.17 -1.97 21.55
CA VAL A 223 -11.16 -0.99 22.03
C VAL A 223 -10.48 0.22 22.68
N GLU A 224 -9.47 -0.01 23.54
CA GLU A 224 -8.68 1.07 24.16
C GLU A 224 -8.08 2.02 23.11
N LEU A 225 -7.47 1.45 22.06
CA LEU A 225 -6.90 2.24 20.97
C LEU A 225 -7.99 2.93 20.13
N GLY A 226 -9.08 2.25 19.82
CA GLY A 226 -10.22 2.83 19.11
C GLY A 226 -10.74 4.09 19.82
N GLU A 227 -10.93 4.04 21.13
CA GLU A 227 -11.37 5.19 21.93
C GLU A 227 -10.39 6.37 21.84
N LYS A 228 -9.08 6.08 21.80
CA LYS A 228 -8.03 7.09 21.64
C LYS A 228 -8.04 7.75 20.26
N LEU A 229 -8.58 7.10 19.22
CA LEU A 229 -8.68 7.64 17.86
C LEU A 229 -9.94 8.51 17.63
N LEU A 230 -10.98 8.38 18.47
CA LEU A 230 -12.22 9.16 18.35
C LEU A 230 -12.02 10.69 18.24
N PRO A 231 -11.06 11.34 18.92
CA PRO A 231 -10.82 12.77 18.77
C PRO A 231 -10.40 13.19 17.35
N ALA A 232 -9.89 12.31 16.49
CA ALA A 232 -9.56 12.63 15.10
C ALA A 232 -10.78 13.16 14.33
N PHE A 233 -11.98 12.70 14.67
CA PHE A 233 -13.25 13.08 14.03
C PHE A 233 -13.82 14.41 14.54
N LYS A 234 -13.13 15.10 15.46
CA LYS A 234 -13.55 16.42 15.98
C LYS A 234 -13.22 17.52 14.96
N THR A 235 -13.90 17.48 13.83
CA THR A 235 -13.84 18.47 12.75
C THR A 235 -15.26 18.97 12.43
N PRO A 236 -15.44 20.15 11.80
CA PRO A 236 -16.77 20.66 11.47
C PRO A 236 -17.63 19.70 10.63
N THR A 237 -17.00 18.89 9.77
CA THR A 237 -17.68 17.94 8.88
C THR A 237 -17.76 16.53 9.46
N GLY A 238 -16.94 16.22 10.46
CA GLY A 238 -16.71 14.86 10.95
C GLY A 238 -15.81 14.01 10.05
N ILE A 239 -15.20 14.59 9.00
CA ILE A 239 -14.09 13.96 8.27
C ILE A 239 -12.84 14.06 9.15
N PRO A 240 -12.17 12.94 9.47
CA PRO A 240 -11.11 12.95 10.46
C PRO A 240 -9.85 13.68 10.00
N TRP A 241 -9.10 14.18 10.98
CA TRP A 241 -7.71 14.58 10.81
C TRP A 241 -6.83 13.36 10.46
N ALA A 242 -5.81 13.57 9.62
CA ALA A 242 -4.82 12.55 9.28
C ALA A 242 -3.91 12.18 10.46
N LEU A 243 -3.47 13.19 11.21
CA LEU A 243 -2.57 13.05 12.35
C LEU A 243 -3.30 13.35 13.65
N LEU A 244 -3.06 12.54 14.67
CA LEU A 244 -3.64 12.71 16.00
C LEU A 244 -2.61 12.49 17.10
N ASN A 245 -2.53 13.40 18.08
CA ASN A 245 -1.80 13.14 19.31
C ASN A 245 -2.68 12.34 20.28
N LEU A 246 -2.28 11.12 20.63
CA LEU A 246 -3.09 10.19 21.45
C LEU A 246 -3.28 10.62 22.91
N LYS A 247 -2.41 11.50 23.42
CA LYS A 247 -2.52 12.01 24.80
C LYS A 247 -3.39 13.26 24.87
N SER A 248 -3.15 14.24 23.99
CA SER A 248 -3.89 15.52 24.03
C SER A 248 -5.21 15.47 23.26
N GLY A 249 -5.37 14.53 22.33
CA GLY A 249 -6.52 14.45 21.43
C GLY A 249 -6.56 15.55 20.37
N ILE A 250 -5.46 16.30 20.19
CA ILE A 250 -5.34 17.35 19.16
C ILE A 250 -4.94 16.69 17.84
N GLY A 251 -5.70 16.98 16.78
CA GLY A 251 -5.44 16.48 15.44
C GLY A 251 -5.17 17.59 14.42
N ARG A 252 -4.51 17.22 13.32
CA ARG A 252 -4.22 18.07 12.16
C ARG A 252 -4.04 17.22 10.90
N ASN A 253 -4.07 17.85 9.74
CA ASN A 253 -3.71 17.19 8.47
C ASN A 253 -2.21 17.30 8.16
N TRP A 254 -1.78 16.54 7.15
CA TRP A 254 -0.41 16.60 6.64
C TRP A 254 -0.06 18.02 6.16
N PRO A 255 1.14 18.53 6.47
CA PRO A 255 1.53 19.90 6.10
C PRO A 255 1.55 20.15 4.58
N TRP A 256 1.81 19.09 3.80
CA TRP A 256 1.89 19.14 2.35
C TRP A 256 0.54 18.87 1.65
N ALA A 257 -0.48 18.44 2.40
CA ALA A 257 -1.77 18.09 1.79
C ALA A 257 -2.45 19.32 1.20
N SER A 258 -3.00 19.17 0.00
CA SER A 258 -3.62 20.25 -0.77
C SER A 258 -4.68 20.98 0.04
N GLY A 259 -4.48 22.28 0.29
CA GLY A 259 -5.42 23.11 1.04
C GLY A 259 -5.70 22.63 2.47
N GLY A 260 -4.75 21.91 3.10
CA GLY A 260 -4.94 21.32 4.43
C GLY A 260 -6.01 20.22 4.45
N SER A 261 -6.23 19.54 3.32
CA SER A 261 -7.23 18.48 3.19
C SER A 261 -6.83 17.16 3.84
N SER A 262 -7.83 16.35 4.18
CA SER A 262 -7.65 14.95 4.55
C SER A 262 -7.57 14.10 3.28
N ILE A 263 -6.91 12.94 3.37
CA ILE A 263 -6.63 12.07 2.22
C ILE A 263 -7.70 10.98 2.08
N LEU A 264 -8.21 10.78 0.86
CA LEU A 264 -9.33 9.86 0.57
C LEU A 264 -9.10 8.45 1.09
N ALA A 265 -7.97 7.82 0.76
CA ALA A 265 -7.63 6.50 1.30
C ALA A 265 -7.57 6.50 2.83
N GLU A 266 -7.00 7.53 3.46
CA GLU A 266 -6.83 7.55 4.92
C GLU A 266 -8.17 7.57 5.67
N TYR A 267 -9.08 8.50 5.35
CA TYR A 267 -10.38 8.54 6.02
C TYR A 267 -11.38 7.51 5.47
N GLY A 268 -11.17 7.06 4.23
CA GLY A 268 -11.99 6.04 3.58
C GLY A 268 -11.78 4.63 4.13
N THR A 269 -10.64 4.38 4.76
CA THR A 269 -10.17 3.05 5.14
C THR A 269 -10.14 2.87 6.66
N LEU A 270 -11.22 3.33 7.30
CA LEU A 270 -11.47 3.15 8.74
C LEU A 270 -12.70 2.27 9.01
N HIS A 271 -13.45 1.95 7.95
CA HIS A 271 -14.82 1.45 8.05
C HIS A 271 -14.88 0.05 8.68
N LEU A 272 -14.05 -0.89 8.24
CA LEU A 272 -14.13 -2.28 8.70
C LEU A 272 -13.81 -2.39 10.21
N GLU A 273 -12.70 -1.78 10.62
CA GLU A 273 -12.23 -1.81 12.00
C GLU A 273 -13.23 -1.13 12.94
N PHE A 274 -13.73 0.06 12.57
CA PHE A 274 -14.67 0.81 13.41
C PHE A 274 -16.03 0.10 13.55
N MET A 275 -16.49 -0.61 12.52
CA MET A 275 -17.71 -1.43 12.62
C MET A 275 -17.51 -2.60 13.60
N HIS A 276 -16.35 -3.27 13.57
CA HIS A 276 -16.01 -4.31 14.54
C HIS A 276 -15.79 -3.77 15.95
N LEU A 277 -15.19 -2.58 16.11
CA LEU A 277 -15.06 -1.91 17.39
C LEU A 277 -16.42 -1.63 18.01
N SER A 278 -17.39 -1.12 17.22
CA SER A 278 -18.77 -0.95 17.71
C SER A 278 -19.42 -2.27 18.12
N LYS A 279 -19.26 -3.33 17.30
CA LYS A 279 -19.80 -4.66 17.61
C LYS A 279 -19.23 -5.22 18.92
N LEU A 280 -17.92 -5.14 19.13
CA LEU A 280 -17.25 -5.74 20.29
C LEU A 280 -17.36 -4.92 21.56
N SER A 281 -17.41 -3.59 21.47
CA SER A 281 -17.54 -2.73 22.65
C SER A 281 -18.99 -2.47 23.06
N GLY A 282 -19.95 -2.64 22.13
CA GLY A 282 -21.32 -2.16 22.30
C GLY A 282 -21.47 -0.64 22.19
N ASN A 283 -20.38 0.10 21.94
CA ASN A 283 -20.41 1.55 21.75
C ASN A 283 -20.71 1.88 20.27
N PRO A 284 -21.88 2.44 19.94
CA PRO A 284 -22.24 2.75 18.55
C PRO A 284 -21.45 3.93 17.97
N GLU A 285 -20.69 4.68 18.79
CA GLU A 285 -19.97 5.86 18.34
C GLU A 285 -18.98 5.55 17.21
N PHE A 286 -18.27 4.42 17.26
CA PHE A 286 -17.31 4.05 16.20
C PHE A 286 -18.00 3.92 14.83
N ALA A 287 -19.03 3.09 14.74
CA ALA A 287 -19.85 2.94 13.53
C ALA A 287 -20.42 4.29 13.07
N GLN A 288 -20.94 5.11 14.00
CA GLN A 288 -21.48 6.43 13.65
C GLN A 288 -20.44 7.35 13.00
N LYS A 289 -19.16 7.31 13.42
CA LYS A 289 -18.09 8.11 12.81
C LYS A 289 -17.88 7.75 11.34
N VAL A 290 -17.70 6.46 11.03
CA VAL A 290 -17.42 6.01 9.65
C VAL A 290 -18.64 6.09 8.74
N MET A 291 -19.85 5.93 9.29
CA MET A 291 -21.10 6.19 8.55
C MET A 291 -21.29 7.69 8.26
N ASN A 292 -20.80 8.59 9.11
CA ASN A 292 -20.83 10.02 8.82
C ASN A 292 -19.92 10.39 7.63
N ILE A 293 -18.76 9.73 7.47
CA ILE A 293 -17.88 9.91 6.30
C ILE A 293 -18.66 9.62 5.00
N ARG A 294 -19.38 8.49 4.95
CA ARG A 294 -20.22 8.12 3.80
C ARG A 294 -21.28 9.20 3.51
N LYS A 295 -21.95 9.71 4.55
CA LYS A 295 -22.93 10.81 4.41
C LYS A 295 -22.33 12.08 3.82
N VAL A 296 -21.10 12.45 4.19
CA VAL A 296 -20.41 13.61 3.60
C VAL A 296 -20.09 13.35 2.14
N LEU A 297 -19.49 12.20 1.81
CA LEU A 297 -19.13 11.83 0.44
C LEU A 297 -20.34 11.73 -0.49
N ASN A 298 -21.49 11.25 0.00
CA ASN A 298 -22.70 11.11 -0.80
C ASN A 298 -23.41 12.42 -1.13
N ARG A 299 -23.10 13.50 -0.41
CA ARG A 299 -23.62 14.85 -0.69
C ARG A 299 -22.80 15.61 -1.73
N LEU A 300 -21.61 15.12 -2.07
CA LEU A 300 -20.71 15.79 -2.99
C LEU A 300 -20.91 15.29 -4.41
N ASP A 301 -20.90 16.23 -5.35
CA ASP A 301 -20.77 15.93 -6.76
C ASP A 301 -19.38 15.34 -7.01
N LYS A 302 -19.34 14.18 -7.67
CA LYS A 302 -18.09 13.51 -8.05
C LYS A 302 -17.73 13.90 -9.48
N PRO A 303 -16.62 14.63 -9.72
CA PRO A 303 -16.25 15.05 -11.07
C PRO A 303 -16.05 13.82 -11.96
N GLN A 304 -16.86 13.69 -13.02
CA GLN A 304 -16.88 12.51 -13.91
C GLN A 304 -17.15 11.16 -13.19
N GLY A 305 -17.81 11.20 -12.03
CA GLY A 305 -18.01 10.03 -11.17
C GLY A 305 -16.76 9.60 -10.38
N LEU A 306 -15.66 10.34 -10.50
CA LEU A 306 -14.40 10.06 -9.82
C LEU A 306 -14.31 10.74 -8.45
N TYR A 307 -13.56 10.14 -7.54
CA TYR A 307 -13.36 10.67 -6.18
C TYR A 307 -11.99 11.36 -6.09
N PRO A 308 -11.94 12.69 -5.92
CA PRO A 308 -10.68 13.37 -5.64
C PRO A 308 -10.03 12.88 -4.35
N ASN A 309 -8.72 12.72 -4.36
CA ASN A 309 -7.94 12.19 -3.23
C ASN A 309 -7.85 13.15 -2.03
N TYR A 310 -8.41 14.37 -2.14
CA TYR A 310 -8.30 15.43 -1.14
C TYR A 310 -9.67 15.99 -0.80
N LEU A 311 -10.06 15.96 0.47
CA LEU A 311 -11.30 16.58 0.97
C LEU A 311 -11.01 17.41 2.21
N ASN A 312 -11.44 18.68 2.21
CA ASN A 312 -11.15 19.58 3.31
C ASN A 312 -12.11 19.30 4.50
N PRO A 313 -11.59 18.97 5.70
CA PRO A 313 -12.44 18.57 6.82
C PRO A 313 -13.20 19.73 7.48
N ASN A 314 -12.88 20.98 7.14
CA ASN A 314 -13.58 22.16 7.65
C ASN A 314 -14.75 22.57 6.75
N SER A 315 -14.54 22.61 5.43
CA SER A 315 -15.58 23.02 4.46
C SER A 315 -16.41 21.86 3.93
N GLY A 316 -15.88 20.63 3.99
CA GLY A 316 -16.51 19.44 3.42
C GLY A 316 -16.49 19.42 1.90
N GLN A 317 -15.63 20.21 1.26
CA GLN A 317 -15.51 20.30 -0.20
C GLN A 317 -14.22 19.62 -0.69
N TRP A 318 -14.22 19.21 -1.96
CA TRP A 318 -13.02 18.69 -2.61
C TRP A 318 -11.89 19.72 -2.64
N GLY A 319 -10.66 19.24 -2.46
CA GLY A 319 -9.44 19.97 -2.74
C GLY A 319 -9.07 19.90 -4.21
N GLN A 320 -7.78 19.74 -4.52
CA GLN A 320 -7.35 19.50 -5.90
C GLN A 320 -7.99 18.23 -6.47
N HIS A 321 -8.40 18.30 -7.73
CA HIS A 321 -9.04 17.19 -8.46
C HIS A 321 -7.98 16.20 -8.99
N HIS A 322 -7.20 15.62 -8.08
CA HIS A 322 -6.30 14.50 -8.37
C HIS A 322 -6.99 13.21 -7.96
N VAL A 323 -7.01 12.23 -8.86
CA VAL A 323 -7.66 10.93 -8.69
C VAL A 323 -6.64 9.85 -9.01
N SER A 324 -6.53 8.85 -8.14
CA SER A 324 -5.72 7.66 -8.35
C SER A 324 -6.40 6.46 -7.70
N VAL A 325 -6.23 5.28 -8.31
CA VAL A 325 -6.53 3.97 -7.69
C VAL A 325 -5.23 3.36 -7.14
N GLY A 326 -4.13 4.12 -7.09
CA GLY A 326 -2.98 3.82 -6.23
C GLY A 326 -3.00 4.73 -5.01
N GLY A 327 -1.80 5.06 -4.52
CA GLY A 327 -1.62 5.84 -3.29
C GLY A 327 -2.52 7.08 -3.21
N LEU A 328 -3.00 7.33 -1.99
CA LEU A 328 -3.95 8.38 -1.60
C LEU A 328 -5.43 8.11 -1.95
N GLY A 329 -5.74 7.08 -2.74
CA GLY A 329 -7.13 6.76 -3.14
C GLY A 329 -7.51 5.28 -3.12
N ASP A 330 -6.58 4.38 -3.49
CA ASP A 330 -6.67 2.91 -3.44
C ASP A 330 -7.68 2.31 -2.44
N SER A 331 -7.32 2.24 -1.16
CA SER A 331 -8.03 1.42 -0.17
C SER A 331 -9.40 1.97 0.23
N PHE A 332 -9.73 3.21 -0.18
CA PHE A 332 -11.10 3.72 -0.10
C PHE A 332 -12.04 2.87 -0.98
N TYR A 333 -11.66 2.59 -2.23
CA TYR A 333 -12.48 1.80 -3.15
C TYR A 333 -12.60 0.35 -2.65
N GLU A 334 -11.50 -0.18 -2.12
CA GLU A 334 -11.43 -1.49 -1.49
C GLU A 334 -12.46 -1.62 -0.35
N TYR A 335 -12.50 -0.63 0.54
CA TYR A 335 -13.38 -0.64 1.71
C TYR A 335 -14.86 -0.38 1.38
N LEU A 336 -15.18 0.18 0.20
CA LEU A 336 -16.56 0.20 -0.27
C LEU A 336 -17.06 -1.23 -0.53
N LEU A 337 -16.28 -2.03 -1.26
CA LEU A 337 -16.59 -3.44 -1.54
C LEU A 337 -16.57 -4.28 -0.26
N LYS A 338 -15.47 -4.18 0.50
CA LYS A 338 -15.26 -5.01 1.68
C LYS A 338 -16.28 -4.70 2.79
N ALA A 339 -16.77 -3.46 2.93
CA ALA A 339 -17.86 -3.14 3.87
C ALA A 339 -19.16 -3.85 3.49
N TRP A 340 -19.49 -3.90 2.19
CA TRP A 340 -20.64 -4.66 1.71
C TRP A 340 -20.49 -6.15 2.01
N LEU A 341 -19.35 -6.76 1.70
CA LEU A 341 -19.11 -8.18 1.99
C LEU A 341 -19.14 -8.48 3.49
N MET A 342 -18.46 -7.67 4.31
CA MET A 342 -18.37 -7.85 5.76
C MET A 342 -19.72 -7.68 6.45
N SER A 343 -20.63 -6.87 5.90
CA SER A 343 -21.99 -6.69 6.43
C SER A 343 -22.97 -7.79 6.03
N ASP A 344 -22.46 -8.97 5.63
CA ASP A 344 -23.28 -10.07 5.10
C ASP A 344 -24.12 -9.63 3.90
N LYS A 345 -23.48 -8.85 3.02
CA LYS A 345 -24.08 -8.23 1.82
C LYS A 345 -25.26 -7.28 2.12
N THR A 346 -25.35 -6.68 3.32
CA THR A 346 -26.46 -5.77 3.68
C THR A 346 -26.18 -4.26 3.52
N ASP A 347 -24.92 -3.83 3.44
CA ASP A 347 -24.55 -2.43 3.11
C ASP A 347 -24.72 -2.15 1.61
N GLU A 348 -25.98 -2.01 1.18
CA GLU A 348 -26.33 -1.65 -0.20
C GLU A 348 -25.82 -0.25 -0.60
N GLU A 349 -25.60 0.66 0.36
CA GLU A 349 -24.98 1.96 0.07
C GLU A 349 -23.52 1.76 -0.36
N GLY A 350 -22.74 0.98 0.40
CA GLY A 350 -21.36 0.61 0.06
C GLY A 350 -21.28 -0.11 -1.28
N LYS A 351 -22.18 -1.08 -1.52
CA LYS A 351 -22.29 -1.78 -2.81
C LYS A 351 -22.47 -0.80 -3.96
N LYS A 352 -23.46 0.10 -3.86
CA LYS A 352 -23.74 1.09 -4.90
C LYS A 352 -22.54 2.00 -5.15
N MET A 353 -21.94 2.55 -4.08
CA MET A 353 -20.77 3.42 -4.18
C MET A 353 -19.60 2.72 -4.87
N TYR A 354 -19.35 1.44 -4.55
CA TYR A 354 -18.29 0.65 -5.17
C TYR A 354 -18.50 0.49 -6.68
N TYR A 355 -19.66 0.00 -7.12
CA TYR A 355 -19.87 -0.25 -8.55
C TYR A 355 -20.01 1.03 -9.38
N ASP A 356 -20.57 2.10 -8.82
CA ASP A 356 -20.56 3.42 -9.47
C ASP A 356 -19.12 3.91 -9.65
N ALA A 357 -18.27 3.78 -8.63
CA ALA A 357 -16.86 4.17 -8.70
C ALA A 357 -16.07 3.28 -9.68
N LEU A 358 -16.27 1.96 -9.66
CA LEU A 358 -15.61 1.04 -10.58
C LEU A 358 -15.95 1.35 -12.03
N GLN A 359 -17.22 1.65 -12.33
CA GLN A 359 -17.63 2.06 -13.68
C GLN A 359 -16.96 3.36 -14.12
N ALA A 360 -16.82 4.34 -13.22
CA ALA A 360 -16.12 5.58 -13.50
C ALA A 360 -14.61 5.37 -13.69
N ILE A 361 -13.98 4.48 -12.91
CA ILE A 361 -12.56 4.09 -13.06
C ILE A 361 -12.35 3.42 -14.42
N GLU A 362 -13.19 2.46 -14.78
CA GLU A 362 -13.13 1.78 -16.07
C GLU A 362 -13.21 2.78 -17.23
N THR A 363 -14.17 3.71 -17.16
CA THR A 363 -14.41 4.68 -18.23
C THR A 363 -13.23 5.66 -18.36
N ASN A 364 -12.78 6.21 -17.23
CA ASN A 364 -11.90 7.37 -17.23
C ASN A 364 -10.42 7.03 -17.03
N LEU A 365 -10.07 5.96 -16.32
CA LEU A 365 -8.69 5.66 -15.89
C LEU A 365 -8.13 4.37 -16.52
N MET A 366 -8.94 3.36 -16.82
CA MET A 366 -8.46 2.13 -17.44
C MET A 366 -8.10 2.34 -18.91
N ARG A 367 -6.89 1.97 -19.30
CA ARG A 367 -6.38 2.10 -20.67
C ARG A 367 -5.64 0.83 -21.07
N LYS A 368 -5.47 0.66 -22.38
CA LYS A 368 -4.69 -0.43 -22.97
C LYS A 368 -3.45 0.15 -23.64
N SER A 369 -2.28 -0.41 -23.38
CA SER A 369 -1.01 -0.02 -23.99
C SER A 369 -0.94 -0.46 -25.46
N SER A 370 0.10 -0.05 -26.17
CA SER A 370 0.34 -0.48 -27.56
C SER A 370 0.54 -1.99 -27.71
N ASN A 371 1.11 -2.66 -26.71
CA ASN A 371 1.33 -4.11 -26.72
C ASN A 371 0.20 -4.88 -26.01
N GLY A 372 -0.88 -4.19 -25.65
CA GLY A 372 -2.09 -4.82 -25.15
C GLY A 372 -2.15 -5.03 -23.64
N LEU A 373 -1.26 -4.44 -22.83
CA LEU A 373 -1.39 -4.44 -21.36
C LEU A 373 -2.49 -3.48 -20.90
N THR A 374 -3.39 -3.97 -20.05
CA THR A 374 -4.42 -3.13 -19.41
C THR A 374 -3.87 -2.53 -18.13
N TYR A 375 -3.96 -1.21 -17.97
CA TYR A 375 -3.45 -0.49 -16.79
C TYR A 375 -4.42 0.58 -16.32
N ILE A 376 -4.29 0.99 -15.06
CA ILE A 376 -5.08 2.06 -14.45
C ILE A 376 -4.17 3.29 -14.31
N ALA A 377 -4.47 4.33 -15.08
CA ALA A 377 -3.74 5.60 -15.07
C ALA A 377 -4.14 6.50 -13.88
N GLU A 378 -3.30 7.49 -13.57
CA GLU A 378 -3.68 8.60 -12.69
C GLU A 378 -4.41 9.69 -13.49
N TRP A 379 -5.29 10.44 -12.83
CA TRP A 379 -6.02 11.55 -13.44
C TRP A 379 -5.86 12.85 -12.64
N LYS A 380 -5.54 13.94 -13.33
CA LYS A 380 -5.30 15.26 -12.72
C LYS A 380 -6.06 16.33 -13.50
N GLY A 381 -7.21 16.75 -12.97
CA GLY A 381 -7.98 17.89 -13.50
C GLY A 381 -8.38 17.76 -14.99
N GLY A 382 -8.57 16.54 -15.49
CA GLY A 382 -8.95 16.26 -16.88
C GLY A 382 -7.85 15.57 -17.70
N LEU A 383 -6.62 15.54 -17.21
CA LEU A 383 -5.48 14.95 -17.91
C LEU A 383 -5.08 13.61 -17.30
N LEU A 384 -4.85 12.60 -18.14
CA LEU A 384 -4.28 11.33 -17.71
C LEU A 384 -2.77 11.39 -17.66
N GLU A 385 -2.20 10.88 -16.57
CA GLU A 385 -0.80 10.50 -16.50
C GLU A 385 -0.71 8.97 -16.65
N HIS A 386 -0.06 8.52 -17.73
CA HIS A 386 0.04 7.10 -18.10
C HIS A 386 1.09 6.36 -17.25
N LYS A 387 0.83 6.35 -15.95
CA LYS A 387 1.61 5.75 -14.87
C LYS A 387 0.67 4.93 -13.99
N MET A 388 1.16 3.79 -13.52
CA MET A 388 0.49 2.93 -12.55
C MET A 388 1.47 2.63 -11.41
N GLY A 389 0.98 2.63 -10.17
CA GLY A 389 1.78 2.28 -9.00
C GLY A 389 1.71 0.79 -8.69
N HIS A 390 2.71 0.28 -7.96
CA HIS A 390 2.65 -1.04 -7.34
C HIS A 390 1.41 -1.16 -6.44
N LEU A 391 1.13 -0.12 -5.65
CA LEU A 391 -0.09 -0.02 -4.84
C LEU A 391 -1.35 -0.33 -5.67
N THR A 392 -1.47 0.21 -6.88
CA THR A 392 -2.64 0.01 -7.76
C THR A 392 -2.86 -1.44 -8.17
N CYS A 393 -1.87 -2.32 -8.00
CA CYS A 393 -2.00 -3.74 -8.33
C CYS A 393 -2.99 -4.49 -7.43
N PHE A 394 -3.36 -3.96 -6.26
CA PHE A 394 -4.42 -4.54 -5.41
C PHE A 394 -5.77 -4.61 -6.15
N ALA A 395 -5.97 -3.70 -7.12
CA ALA A 395 -7.24 -3.57 -7.83
C ALA A 395 -7.62 -4.83 -8.61
N GLY A 396 -6.65 -5.66 -9.02
CA GLY A 396 -6.94 -6.96 -9.64
C GLY A 396 -7.72 -7.88 -8.70
N GLY A 397 -7.20 -8.08 -7.48
CA GLY A 397 -7.87 -8.85 -6.43
C GLY A 397 -9.19 -8.22 -5.99
N MET A 398 -9.25 -6.90 -5.84
CA MET A 398 -10.49 -6.17 -5.51
C MET A 398 -11.59 -6.41 -6.56
N ILE A 399 -11.27 -6.31 -7.85
CA ILE A 399 -12.25 -6.51 -8.94
C ILE A 399 -12.70 -7.98 -8.97
N ALA A 400 -11.78 -8.94 -8.82
CA ALA A 400 -12.14 -10.36 -8.76
C ALA A 400 -13.07 -10.67 -7.57
N LEU A 401 -12.74 -10.16 -6.38
CA LEU A 401 -13.55 -10.30 -5.17
C LEU A 401 -14.96 -9.72 -5.32
N GLY A 402 -15.10 -8.64 -6.10
CA GLY A 402 -16.38 -8.00 -6.39
C GLY A 402 -17.18 -8.62 -7.53
N ALA A 403 -16.63 -9.58 -8.29
CA ALA A 403 -17.24 -10.03 -9.54
C ALA A 403 -18.59 -10.74 -9.36
N ASP A 404 -18.76 -11.55 -8.30
CA ASP A 404 -20.02 -12.22 -7.97
C ASP A 404 -21.14 -11.25 -7.56
N GLY A 405 -20.77 -10.09 -7.02
CA GLY A 405 -21.72 -9.10 -6.53
C GLY A 405 -22.26 -8.12 -7.56
N ALA A 406 -21.74 -8.19 -8.80
CA ALA A 406 -21.93 -7.17 -9.81
C ALA A 406 -23.42 -6.93 -10.14
N PRO A 407 -23.87 -5.67 -10.21
CA PRO A 407 -25.16 -5.35 -10.81
C PRO A 407 -25.09 -5.71 -12.29
N SER A 408 -26.09 -6.42 -12.80
CA SER A 408 -26.11 -7.05 -14.14
C SER A 408 -25.07 -8.16 -14.31
N ASP A 409 -25.27 -9.07 -15.28
CA ASP A 409 -24.37 -10.17 -15.59
C ASP A 409 -23.05 -9.65 -16.20
N LYS A 410 -22.22 -9.04 -15.34
CA LYS A 410 -20.90 -8.46 -15.63
C LYS A 410 -19.77 -9.27 -15.00
N THR A 411 -20.07 -10.37 -14.33
CA THR A 411 -19.10 -11.20 -13.62
C THR A 411 -17.96 -11.63 -14.53
N GLY A 412 -18.27 -12.12 -15.74
CA GLY A 412 -17.25 -12.50 -16.72
C GLY A 412 -16.32 -11.34 -17.13
N HIS A 413 -16.91 -10.16 -17.39
CA HIS A 413 -16.16 -8.95 -17.75
C HIS A 413 -15.24 -8.48 -16.62
N GLN A 414 -15.72 -8.47 -15.38
CA GLN A 414 -14.91 -8.07 -14.22
C GLN A 414 -13.80 -9.08 -13.94
N MET A 415 -14.05 -10.38 -14.07
CA MET A 415 -13.00 -11.40 -13.96
C MET A 415 -11.94 -11.28 -15.06
N GLU A 416 -12.32 -10.93 -16.29
CA GLU A 416 -11.37 -10.64 -17.37
C GLU A 416 -10.51 -9.41 -17.04
N GLN A 417 -11.14 -8.31 -16.58
CA GLN A 417 -10.42 -7.11 -16.14
C GLN A 417 -9.45 -7.41 -15.00
N ALA A 418 -9.87 -8.18 -14.00
CA ALA A 418 -9.02 -8.59 -12.89
C ALA A 418 -7.80 -9.39 -13.37
N ALA A 419 -8.01 -10.35 -14.28
CA ALA A 419 -6.93 -11.14 -14.87
C ALA A 419 -5.96 -10.27 -15.69
N GLU A 420 -6.47 -9.28 -16.43
CA GLU A 420 -5.67 -8.35 -17.22
C GLU A 420 -4.81 -7.41 -16.35
N ILE A 421 -5.36 -6.91 -15.22
CA ILE A 421 -4.59 -6.15 -14.24
C ILE A 421 -3.51 -7.02 -13.59
N ALA A 422 -3.86 -8.26 -13.19
CA ALA A 422 -2.89 -9.21 -12.64
C ALA A 422 -1.74 -9.49 -13.61
N ARG A 423 -2.04 -9.64 -14.91
CA ARG A 423 -1.04 -9.82 -15.97
C ARG A 423 -0.14 -8.61 -16.12
N THR A 424 -0.68 -7.39 -16.14
CA THR A 424 0.13 -6.16 -16.19
C THR A 424 1.05 -6.00 -14.99
N CYS A 425 0.56 -6.34 -13.80
CA CYS A 425 1.36 -6.31 -12.59
C CYS A 425 2.47 -7.38 -12.59
N HIS A 426 2.18 -8.60 -13.08
CA HIS A 426 3.22 -9.62 -13.31
C HIS A 426 4.27 -9.15 -14.31
N GLU A 427 3.88 -8.53 -15.42
CA GLU A 427 4.81 -7.99 -16.41
C GLU A 427 5.73 -6.92 -15.81
N SER A 428 5.23 -6.11 -14.86
CA SER A 428 6.06 -5.14 -14.14
C SER A 428 7.15 -5.79 -13.28
N TYR A 429 6.92 -7.02 -12.79
CA TYR A 429 7.93 -7.84 -12.09
C TYR A 429 8.86 -8.51 -13.10
N ALA A 430 8.29 -9.18 -14.10
CA ALA A 430 9.02 -9.98 -15.08
C ALA A 430 10.04 -9.14 -15.89
N ARG A 431 9.75 -7.85 -16.11
CA ARG A 431 10.59 -6.93 -16.88
C ARG A 431 11.76 -6.32 -16.08
N THR A 432 11.89 -6.61 -14.79
CA THR A 432 13.03 -6.13 -13.98
C THR A 432 14.16 -7.16 -13.93
N ALA A 433 15.35 -6.71 -13.57
CA ALA A 433 16.51 -7.58 -13.44
C ALA A 433 16.36 -8.53 -12.24
N LEU A 434 15.75 -8.04 -11.17
CA LEU A 434 15.59 -8.76 -9.90
C LEU A 434 14.24 -9.48 -9.77
N LYS A 435 13.39 -9.46 -10.80
CA LYS A 435 12.05 -10.10 -10.80
C LYS A 435 11.13 -9.63 -9.67
N LEU A 436 11.32 -8.38 -9.25
CA LEU A 436 10.51 -7.63 -8.29
C LEU A 436 10.07 -6.33 -8.96
N GLY A 437 8.80 -5.95 -8.81
CA GLY A 437 8.24 -4.77 -9.46
C GLY A 437 8.69 -3.45 -8.81
N PRO A 438 8.84 -2.36 -9.59
CA PRO A 438 9.13 -1.04 -9.04
C PRO A 438 7.89 -0.41 -8.39
N GLU A 439 8.08 0.59 -7.52
CA GLU A 439 6.99 1.35 -6.90
C GLU A 439 6.02 1.98 -7.92
N ALA A 440 6.54 2.40 -9.08
CA ALA A 440 5.69 2.85 -10.18
C ALA A 440 6.30 2.52 -11.54
N PHE A 441 5.42 2.29 -12.51
CA PHE A 441 5.79 1.96 -13.88
C PHE A 441 4.92 2.71 -14.89
N ARG A 442 5.43 2.88 -16.10
CA ARG A 442 4.86 3.75 -17.13
C ARG A 442 4.44 3.01 -18.40
N PHE A 443 3.56 3.65 -19.15
CA PHE A 443 2.99 3.18 -20.42
C PHE A 443 3.09 4.25 -21.52
N ASP A 444 3.98 5.23 -21.34
CA ASP A 444 4.30 6.31 -22.27
C ASP A 444 5.80 6.37 -22.55
N GLY A 445 6.23 7.28 -23.44
CA GLY A 445 7.66 7.51 -23.70
C GLY A 445 8.41 6.32 -24.33
N GLY A 446 7.70 5.41 -25.00
CA GLY A 446 8.27 4.22 -25.63
C GLY A 446 8.57 3.08 -24.66
N VAL A 447 8.17 3.20 -23.40
CA VAL A 447 8.31 2.15 -22.38
C VAL A 447 6.95 1.60 -21.97
N GLU A 448 6.96 0.39 -21.42
CA GLU A 448 5.75 -0.27 -20.97
C GLU A 448 6.07 -1.13 -19.75
N ALA A 449 5.31 -0.95 -18.67
CA ALA A 449 5.44 -1.68 -17.40
C ALA A 449 6.86 -1.65 -16.80
N ILE A 450 7.61 -0.55 -17.01
CA ILE A 450 8.89 -0.29 -16.34
C ILE A 450 8.96 1.13 -15.77
N ALA A 451 9.82 1.33 -14.78
CA ALA A 451 10.07 2.62 -14.16
C ALA A 451 11.15 3.39 -14.93
N THR A 452 10.91 4.69 -15.16
CA THR A 452 11.90 5.56 -15.83
C THR A 452 12.59 6.52 -14.86
N ARG A 453 11.94 6.86 -13.74
CA ARG A 453 12.49 7.78 -12.74
C ARG A 453 13.23 7.00 -11.65
N GLN A 454 14.44 7.45 -11.30
CA GLN A 454 15.28 6.76 -10.32
C GLN A 454 14.60 6.57 -8.96
N ASN A 455 13.81 7.55 -8.52
CA ASN A 455 13.09 7.51 -7.26
C ASN A 455 11.78 6.68 -7.31
N GLU A 456 11.48 6.00 -8.41
CA GLU A 456 10.33 5.11 -8.56
C GLU A 456 10.76 3.64 -8.75
N LYS A 457 12.08 3.36 -8.85
CA LYS A 457 12.64 2.02 -9.12
C LYS A 457 12.75 1.11 -7.90
N TYR A 458 12.37 1.59 -6.72
CA TYR A 458 12.53 0.83 -5.48
C TYR A 458 11.41 -0.21 -5.32
N PHE A 459 11.66 -1.21 -4.49
CA PHE A 459 10.70 -2.21 -4.02
C PHE A 459 10.87 -2.38 -2.52
N ILE A 460 9.86 -2.05 -1.73
CA ILE A 460 9.92 -2.05 -0.26
C ILE A 460 9.19 -3.25 0.37
N LEU A 461 9.25 -4.43 -0.27
CA LEU A 461 8.60 -5.65 0.22
C LEU A 461 7.06 -5.61 0.21
N ARG A 462 6.49 -4.88 -0.76
CA ARG A 462 5.04 -4.65 -0.85
C ARG A 462 4.24 -5.90 -1.27
N PRO A 463 2.98 -6.03 -0.81
CA PRO A 463 2.17 -7.22 -1.03
C PRO A 463 1.25 -7.19 -2.27
N GLU A 464 0.92 -6.04 -2.85
CA GLU A 464 -0.36 -5.90 -3.60
C GLU A 464 -0.44 -6.74 -4.89
N VAL A 465 0.71 -7.09 -5.48
CA VAL A 465 0.77 -8.03 -6.62
C VAL A 465 0.47 -9.45 -6.18
N ILE A 466 1.05 -9.88 -5.07
CA ILE A 466 0.84 -11.21 -4.48
C ILE A 466 -0.58 -11.33 -3.90
N GLU A 467 -1.11 -10.26 -3.29
CA GLU A 467 -2.51 -10.19 -2.86
C GLU A 467 -3.45 -10.50 -4.03
N THR A 468 -3.25 -9.83 -5.18
CA THR A 468 -4.02 -10.09 -6.39
C THR A 468 -3.86 -11.53 -6.86
N TYR A 469 -2.65 -12.12 -6.83
CA TYR A 469 -2.47 -13.53 -7.19
C TYR A 469 -3.26 -14.47 -6.27
N MET A 470 -3.31 -14.20 -4.97
CA MET A 470 -4.07 -14.99 -4.00
C MET A 470 -5.56 -14.99 -4.34
N TYR A 471 -6.17 -13.82 -4.57
CA TYR A 471 -7.58 -13.75 -4.97
C TYR A 471 -7.81 -14.42 -6.33
N MET A 472 -6.97 -14.15 -7.33
CA MET A 472 -7.12 -14.74 -8.65
C MET A 472 -6.99 -16.27 -8.62
N TRP A 473 -6.06 -16.81 -7.84
CA TRP A 473 -5.94 -18.25 -7.61
C TRP A 473 -7.23 -18.81 -7.00
N ARG A 474 -7.73 -18.27 -5.89
CA ARG A 474 -8.92 -18.80 -5.20
C ARG A 474 -10.19 -18.76 -6.06
N PHE A 475 -10.35 -17.73 -6.90
CA PHE A 475 -11.53 -17.64 -7.77
C PHE A 475 -11.43 -18.45 -9.06
N THR A 476 -10.22 -18.71 -9.57
CA THR A 476 -10.06 -19.31 -10.91
C THR A 476 -9.41 -20.68 -10.91
N HIS A 477 -8.62 -20.98 -9.87
CA HIS A 477 -7.71 -22.13 -9.80
C HIS A 477 -6.76 -22.24 -11.00
N ASP A 478 -6.48 -21.12 -11.69
CA ASP A 478 -5.52 -21.09 -12.79
C ASP A 478 -4.10 -21.23 -12.21
N PRO A 479 -3.36 -22.31 -12.54
CA PRO A 479 -2.05 -22.60 -11.96
C PRO A 479 -1.03 -21.48 -12.12
N LYS A 480 -1.15 -20.64 -13.15
CA LYS A 480 -0.20 -19.55 -13.42
C LYS A 480 -0.06 -18.59 -12.23
N TYR A 481 -1.13 -18.38 -11.44
CA TYR A 481 -1.06 -17.46 -10.29
C TYR A 481 -0.19 -18.01 -9.16
N ARG A 482 -0.18 -19.34 -8.96
CA ARG A 482 0.77 -20.01 -8.05
C ARG A 482 2.18 -20.01 -8.61
N GLU A 483 2.35 -20.20 -9.92
CA GLU A 483 3.65 -20.11 -10.59
C GLU A 483 4.26 -18.70 -10.44
N TRP A 484 3.48 -17.64 -10.69
CA TRP A 484 3.90 -16.25 -10.51
C TRP A 484 4.18 -15.90 -9.04
N GLY A 485 3.38 -16.39 -8.11
CA GLY A 485 3.67 -16.27 -6.68
C GLY A 485 4.98 -16.97 -6.30
N TRP A 486 5.28 -18.12 -6.91
CA TRP A 486 6.53 -18.84 -6.67
C TRP A 486 7.74 -18.11 -7.24
N GLU A 487 7.62 -17.50 -8.44
CA GLU A 487 8.65 -16.62 -9.00
C GLU A 487 8.98 -15.46 -8.02
N ALA A 488 7.96 -14.85 -7.42
CA ALA A 488 8.14 -13.80 -6.41
C ALA A 488 8.83 -14.32 -5.13
N VAL A 489 8.48 -15.52 -4.65
CA VAL A 489 9.17 -16.17 -3.52
C VAL A 489 10.66 -16.33 -3.82
N GLN A 490 11.00 -16.84 -5.00
CA GLN A 490 12.39 -17.02 -5.42
C GLN A 490 13.14 -15.69 -5.47
N ALA A 491 12.52 -14.65 -6.01
CA ALA A 491 13.10 -13.32 -6.09
C ALA A 491 13.33 -12.70 -4.69
N LEU A 492 12.36 -12.83 -3.77
CA LEU A 492 12.50 -12.37 -2.38
C LEU A 492 13.63 -13.10 -1.65
N GLU A 493 13.71 -14.43 -1.78
CA GLU A 493 14.79 -15.24 -1.18
C GLU A 493 16.16 -14.87 -1.75
N GLN A 494 16.25 -14.60 -3.05
CA GLN A 494 17.51 -14.32 -3.72
C GLN A 494 18.00 -12.89 -3.51
N HIS A 495 17.09 -11.91 -3.43
CA HIS A 495 17.46 -10.49 -3.54
C HIS A 495 17.08 -9.63 -2.33
N CYS A 496 16.10 -10.04 -1.52
CA CYS A 496 15.67 -9.28 -0.34
C CYS A 496 16.20 -9.87 0.97
N LYS A 497 16.42 -11.20 1.01
CA LYS A 497 16.93 -11.89 2.19
C LYS A 497 18.36 -11.45 2.52
N VAL A 498 18.57 -11.06 3.77
CA VAL A 498 19.87 -10.78 4.37
C VAL A 498 20.03 -11.59 5.66
N GLU A 499 21.23 -11.61 6.23
CA GLU A 499 21.50 -12.38 7.45
C GLU A 499 20.56 -12.01 8.62
N GLY A 500 20.18 -10.73 8.72
CA GLY A 500 19.33 -10.20 9.79
C GLY A 500 17.86 -9.96 9.40
N GLY A 501 17.31 -10.63 8.38
CA GLY A 501 15.90 -10.53 7.99
C GLY A 501 15.71 -10.32 6.49
N TYR A 502 14.72 -9.51 6.08
CA TYR A 502 14.49 -9.09 4.69
C TYR A 502 14.48 -7.58 4.56
N SER A 503 15.15 -7.05 3.54
CA SER A 503 15.21 -5.62 3.27
C SER A 503 14.60 -5.29 1.91
N GLY A 504 13.96 -4.13 1.81
CA GLY A 504 13.65 -3.51 0.54
C GLY A 504 14.89 -3.23 -0.32
N ILE A 505 14.66 -2.96 -1.60
CA ILE A 505 15.68 -2.73 -2.62
C ILE A 505 15.44 -1.36 -3.26
N ARG A 506 16.48 -0.56 -3.44
CA ARG A 506 16.39 0.81 -3.99
C ARG A 506 16.27 0.87 -5.51
N ASP A 507 16.76 -0.15 -6.22
CA ASP A 507 16.69 -0.23 -7.68
C ASP A 507 16.56 -1.69 -8.14
N VAL A 508 15.35 -2.07 -8.60
CA VAL A 508 15.04 -3.43 -9.08
C VAL A 508 15.61 -3.74 -10.47
N TYR A 509 16.22 -2.76 -11.15
CA TYR A 509 16.88 -2.93 -12.44
C TYR A 509 18.39 -3.13 -12.31
N ALA A 510 18.94 -2.98 -11.11
CA ALA A 510 20.35 -3.21 -10.85
C ALA A 510 20.69 -4.72 -10.94
N SER A 511 21.92 -5.04 -11.34
CA SER A 511 22.43 -6.43 -11.35
C SER A 511 22.71 -6.97 -9.96
N THR A 512 22.87 -6.08 -8.98
CA THR A 512 23.10 -6.41 -7.56
C THR A 512 22.15 -5.59 -6.70
N PRO A 513 21.52 -6.20 -5.67
CA PRO A 513 20.55 -5.51 -4.84
C PRO A 513 21.23 -4.45 -3.97
N ASN A 514 20.68 -3.23 -3.97
CA ASN A 514 21.05 -2.17 -3.05
C ASN A 514 19.95 -2.02 -1.99
N HIS A 515 20.23 -2.50 -0.78
CA HIS A 515 19.25 -2.58 0.30
C HIS A 515 18.90 -1.21 0.92
N ASP A 516 17.63 -1.03 1.26
CA ASP A 516 17.14 0.16 1.97
C ASP A 516 17.31 0.09 3.50
N ASP A 517 17.67 -1.09 4.01
CA ASP A 517 17.83 -1.44 5.41
C ASP A 517 16.55 -1.25 6.24
N VAL A 518 15.40 -1.66 5.70
CA VAL A 518 14.12 -1.72 6.42
C VAL A 518 13.36 -3.01 6.08
N GLN A 519 12.97 -3.75 7.12
CA GLN A 519 11.96 -4.80 7.07
C GLN A 519 10.63 -4.19 7.53
N GLN A 520 9.79 -3.86 6.55
CA GLN A 520 8.47 -3.27 6.78
C GLN A 520 7.56 -4.28 7.52
N SER A 521 6.71 -3.81 8.43
CA SER A 521 5.83 -4.72 9.19
C SER A 521 4.85 -5.49 8.29
N PHE A 522 4.34 -4.85 7.23
CA PHE A 522 3.48 -5.49 6.21
C PHE A 522 4.14 -6.63 5.44
N TYR A 523 5.47 -6.76 5.47
CA TYR A 523 6.10 -7.94 4.88
C TYR A 523 5.64 -9.22 5.63
N LEU A 524 5.55 -9.14 6.95
CA LEU A 524 5.07 -10.23 7.81
C LEU A 524 3.54 -10.28 7.84
N ALA A 525 2.88 -9.12 7.91
CA ALA A 525 1.42 -9.03 7.98
C ALA A 525 0.76 -9.50 6.67
N GLU A 526 1.30 -9.11 5.52
CA GLU A 526 0.61 -9.21 4.24
C GLU A 526 1.36 -10.11 3.26
N THR A 527 2.60 -9.77 2.91
CA THR A 527 3.32 -10.46 1.82
C THR A 527 3.45 -11.95 2.12
N LEU A 528 3.93 -12.29 3.32
CA LEU A 528 4.07 -13.69 3.73
C LEU A 528 2.73 -14.38 4.01
N LYS A 529 1.73 -13.65 4.51
CA LYS A 529 0.38 -14.17 4.73
C LYS A 529 -0.30 -14.54 3.41
N TYR A 530 -0.31 -13.64 2.43
CA TYR A 530 -0.90 -13.90 1.12
C TYR A 530 -0.13 -14.97 0.34
N LEU A 531 1.20 -15.03 0.45
CA LEU A 531 1.96 -16.16 -0.09
C LEU A 531 1.56 -17.49 0.56
N TYR A 532 1.44 -17.53 1.88
CA TYR A 532 0.97 -18.73 2.58
C TYR A 532 -0.42 -19.15 2.09
N LEU A 533 -1.38 -18.22 2.07
CA LEU A 533 -2.75 -18.48 1.63
C LEU A 533 -2.85 -18.87 0.14
N LEU A 534 -1.99 -18.34 -0.72
CA LEU A 534 -1.91 -18.70 -2.14
C LEU A 534 -1.54 -20.19 -2.32
N PHE A 535 -0.70 -20.74 -1.44
CA PHE A 535 -0.28 -22.15 -1.47
C PHE A 535 -1.06 -23.07 -0.52
N SER A 536 -2.01 -22.53 0.24
CA SER A 536 -2.93 -23.29 1.09
C SER A 536 -4.19 -23.71 0.34
N ASP A 537 -4.97 -24.59 0.98
CA ASP A 537 -6.32 -24.95 0.54
C ASP A 537 -7.31 -23.79 0.81
N ASP A 538 -8.41 -23.77 0.06
CA ASP A 538 -9.41 -22.70 0.09
C ASP A 538 -10.21 -22.62 1.40
N ASP A 539 -10.25 -23.70 2.17
CA ASP A 539 -10.93 -23.77 3.48
C ASP A 539 -10.15 -23.06 4.60
N HIS A 540 -8.91 -22.64 4.33
CA HIS A 540 -8.12 -21.84 5.24
C HIS A 540 -8.46 -20.35 5.08
N LEU A 541 -9.19 -19.77 6.04
CA LEU A 541 -9.76 -18.41 5.96
C LEU A 541 -10.61 -18.19 4.69
N PRO A 542 -11.75 -18.88 4.54
CA PRO A 542 -12.59 -18.79 3.36
C PRO A 542 -13.37 -17.45 3.31
N PHE A 543 -13.60 -16.92 2.11
CA PHE A 543 -14.13 -15.56 1.88
C PHE A 543 -15.61 -15.38 2.26
N ASP A 544 -16.37 -16.47 2.44
CA ASP A 544 -17.75 -16.45 2.96
C ASP A 544 -17.81 -16.24 4.48
N HIS A 545 -16.67 -16.36 5.16
CA HIS A 545 -16.51 -16.16 6.59
C HIS A 545 -15.61 -14.98 6.95
N TRP A 546 -14.64 -14.64 6.11
CA TRP A 546 -13.60 -13.65 6.39
C TRP A 546 -13.47 -12.60 5.30
N VAL A 547 -13.29 -11.36 5.74
CA VAL A 547 -12.91 -10.22 4.89
C VAL A 547 -11.60 -9.68 5.43
N PHE A 548 -10.54 -9.72 4.61
CA PHE A 548 -9.24 -9.15 4.96
C PHE A 548 -9.36 -7.63 4.97
N ASN A 549 -8.89 -6.96 6.02
CA ASN A 549 -8.68 -5.51 5.99
C ASN A 549 -7.55 -5.15 5.00
N THR A 550 -7.21 -3.86 4.85
CA THR A 550 -6.20 -3.43 3.86
C THR A 550 -4.76 -3.78 4.26
N GLU A 551 -4.52 -4.27 5.48
CA GLU A 551 -3.22 -4.74 5.97
C GLU A 551 -3.26 -6.27 6.19
N ALA A 552 -4.07 -6.97 5.39
CA ALA A 552 -4.28 -8.42 5.39
C ALA A 552 -4.74 -9.02 6.74
N HIS A 553 -5.38 -8.26 7.61
CA HIS A 553 -5.94 -8.76 8.86
C HIS A 553 -7.36 -9.30 8.66
N PRO A 554 -7.62 -10.62 8.81
CA PRO A 554 -8.91 -11.21 8.53
C PRO A 554 -9.95 -10.87 9.60
N LEU A 555 -11.00 -10.17 9.21
CA LEU A 555 -12.14 -9.82 10.06
C LEU A 555 -13.36 -10.67 9.67
N PRO A 556 -14.12 -11.20 10.64
CA PRO A 556 -15.25 -12.08 10.33
C PRO A 556 -16.44 -11.32 9.79
N VAL A 557 -17.19 -11.92 8.87
CA VAL A 557 -18.47 -11.37 8.39
C VAL A 557 -19.43 -11.15 9.56
N ILE A 558 -19.99 -9.94 9.67
CA ILE A 558 -21.01 -9.55 10.65
C ILE A 558 -22.38 -10.00 10.15
N ARG A 559 -22.73 -11.25 10.44
CA ARG A 559 -24.05 -11.82 10.13
C ARG A 559 -25.12 -11.24 11.06
N LYS A 560 -26.34 -11.04 10.54
CA LYS A 560 -27.52 -10.74 11.36
C LYS A 560 -27.86 -11.95 12.23
N ASP A 561 -28.18 -11.72 13.50
CA ASP A 561 -28.70 -12.78 14.36
C ASP A 561 -30.02 -13.33 13.78
N LYS A 562 -30.14 -14.66 13.73
CA LYS A 562 -31.32 -15.35 13.16
C LYS A 562 -32.63 -15.07 13.93
N THR A 563 -32.58 -14.39 15.06
CA THR A 563 -33.72 -14.08 15.94
C THR A 563 -34.60 -12.94 15.47
N ASP A 564 -34.21 -12.19 14.43
CA ASP A 564 -35.00 -11.09 13.86
C ASP A 564 -35.89 -11.50 12.67
N ARG A 565 -36.08 -12.81 12.43
CA ARG A 565 -37.18 -13.24 11.55
C ARG A 565 -38.49 -13.06 12.32
N PRO A 566 -39.44 -12.24 11.85
CA PRO A 566 -40.81 -12.35 12.35
C PRO A 566 -41.23 -13.80 12.11
N ASN A 567 -41.78 -14.45 13.14
CA ASN A 567 -42.38 -15.77 13.02
C ASN A 567 -43.28 -15.78 11.77
N GLU A 568 -42.83 -16.45 10.71
CA GLU A 568 -43.75 -16.94 9.68
C GLU A 568 -44.60 -17.98 10.40
N VAL A 569 -45.79 -17.54 10.79
CA VAL A 569 -46.86 -18.40 11.27
C VAL A 569 -47.26 -19.31 10.10
N GLU A 570 -47.32 -20.61 10.42
CA GLU A 570 -47.71 -21.79 9.60
C GLU A 570 -48.52 -21.55 8.32
#